data_AF-A0A2S6AZA2-F1
#
_entry.id   AF-A0A2S6AZA2-F1
#
_cell.length_a   1.000
_cell.length_b   1.000
_cell.length_c   1.000
_cell.angle_alpha   90.00
_cell.angle_beta   90.00
_cell.angle_gamma   90.00
#
_symmetry.space_group_name_H-M   'P 1'
#
loop_
_entity.id
_entity.type
_entity.pdbx_description
1 polymer ?
#
loop_
_entity_poly.entity_id
_entity_poly.type
_entity_poly.pdbx_seq_one_letter_code
_entity_poly.pdbx_strand_id
1 'polypeptide(L)'
;LTAEGRTYFGFGTDDRFVLASRLKLGSIVGAEIAELPSDELFFAGGGGSVRGYAYRNIGVNARRNGDNYVIGGRSLVEGSVE
;
A
#
# COMPACT_ATOMS: atom_id res chain seq x y z
N LEU A 1 -5.24 -9.40 8.16
CA LEU A 1 -5.17 -10.26 6.96
C LEU A 1 -4.51 -9.47 5.84
N THR A 2 -3.61 -10.08 5.08
CA THR A 2 -2.91 -9.44 3.95
C THR A 2 -2.81 -10.44 2.81
N ALA A 3 -3.04 -9.99 1.58
CA ALA A 3 -2.87 -10.77 0.36
C ALA A 3 -2.11 -9.92 -0.68
N GLU A 4 -1.17 -10.52 -1.40
CA GLU A 4 -0.47 -9.88 -2.50
C GLU A 4 -0.39 -10.84 -3.69
N GLY A 5 -0.68 -10.33 -4.89
CA GLY A 5 -0.59 -11.05 -6.15
C GLY A 5 0.24 -10.28 -7.17
N ARG A 6 0.97 -11.00 -8.01
CA ARG A 6 1.76 -10.46 -9.12
C ARG A 6 1.50 -11.30 -10.36
N THR A 7 1.43 -10.65 -11.52
CA THR A 7 1.32 -11.34 -12.81
C THR A 7 2.23 -10.68 -13.84
N TYR A 8 2.64 -11.47 -14.82
CA TYR A 8 3.56 -11.09 -15.88
C TYR A 8 3.02 -11.64 -17.19
N PHE A 9 2.83 -10.77 -18.17
CA PHE A 9 2.31 -11.14 -19.49
C PHE A 9 3.27 -10.67 -20.57
N GLY A 10 3.92 -11.63 -21.24
CA GLY A 10 4.81 -11.40 -22.38
C GLY A 10 4.00 -11.18 -23.67
N PHE A 11 4.46 -10.23 -24.50
CA PHE A 11 3.88 -10.00 -25.83
C PHE A 11 4.90 -9.45 -26.83
N GLY A 12 4.55 -9.55 -28.12
CA GLY A 12 5.43 -9.23 -29.24
C GLY A 12 6.27 -10.42 -29.69
N THR A 13 7.11 -10.21 -30.70
CA THR A 13 8.01 -11.27 -31.20
C THR A 13 9.01 -11.64 -30.10
N ASP A 14 9.00 -12.93 -29.74
CA ASP A 14 9.82 -13.53 -28.67
C ASP A 14 9.58 -12.92 -27.28
N ASP A 15 8.34 -12.49 -26.97
CA ASP A 15 7.96 -11.89 -25.68
C ASP A 15 8.85 -10.72 -25.24
N ARG A 16 9.36 -9.95 -26.22
CA ARG A 16 10.29 -8.83 -25.97
C ARG A 16 9.72 -7.72 -25.08
N PHE A 17 8.40 -7.65 -24.93
CA PHE A 17 7.73 -6.73 -24.00
C PHE A 17 7.01 -7.56 -22.94
N VAL A 18 7.12 -7.13 -21.68
CA VAL A 18 6.45 -7.77 -20.55
C VAL A 18 5.62 -6.73 -19.83
N LEU A 19 4.32 -6.96 -19.76
CA LEU A 19 3.43 -6.21 -18.88
C LEU A 19 3.46 -6.88 -17.51
N ALA A 20 3.94 -6.15 -16.50
CA ALA A 20 3.94 -6.61 -15.12
C ALA A 20 2.84 -5.88 -14.34
N SER A 21 2.14 -6.60 -13.47
CA SER A 21 1.24 -5.96 -12.50
C SER A 21 1.33 -6.58 -11.11
N ARG A 22 1.02 -5.76 -10.11
CA ARG A 22 1.00 -6.13 -8.70
C ARG A 22 -0.27 -5.58 -8.06
N LEU A 23 -0.90 -6.37 -7.21
CA LEU A 23 -2.00 -5.96 -6.35
C LEU A 23 -1.74 -6.42 -4.92
N LYS A 24 -1.89 -5.52 -3.95
CA LYS A 24 -1.77 -5.80 -2.52
C LYS A 24 -3.01 -5.31 -1.79
N LEU A 25 -3.60 -6.20 -0.98
CA LEU A 25 -4.78 -5.96 -0.18
C LEU A 25 -4.46 -6.25 1.29
N GLY A 26 -4.95 -5.41 2.20
CA GLY A 26 -4.80 -5.57 3.64
C GLY A 26 -6.07 -5.17 4.37
N SER A 27 -6.41 -5.90 5.44
CA SER A 27 -7.53 -5.58 6.33
C SER A 27 -7.29 -6.08 7.75
N ILE A 28 -7.53 -5.25 8.75
CA ILE A 28 -7.52 -5.59 10.18
C ILE A 28 -8.96 -5.76 10.65
N VAL A 29 -9.30 -6.99 11.04
CA VAL A 29 -10.65 -7.41 11.44
C VAL A 29 -10.71 -7.60 12.95
N GLY A 30 -11.82 -7.19 13.57
CA GLY A 30 -12.11 -7.43 14.99
C GLY A 30 -11.78 -6.25 15.92
N ALA A 31 -10.56 -5.72 15.86
CA ALA A 31 -10.14 -4.61 16.72
C ALA A 31 -10.54 -3.24 16.16
N GLU A 32 -10.90 -2.30 17.03
CA GLU A 32 -11.10 -0.90 16.64
C GLU A 32 -9.78 -0.17 16.45
N ILE A 33 -9.77 0.85 15.59
CA ILE A 33 -8.53 1.58 15.26
C ILE A 33 -7.90 2.26 16.49
N ALA A 34 -8.73 2.63 17.48
CA ALA A 34 -8.29 3.25 18.73
C ALA A 34 -7.57 2.26 19.67
N GLU A 35 -7.77 0.96 19.48
CA GLU A 35 -7.19 -0.11 20.28
C GLU A 35 -5.94 -0.72 19.63
N LEU A 36 -5.69 -0.37 18.36
CA LEU A 36 -4.57 -0.89 17.59
C LEU A 36 -3.31 -0.03 17.77
N PRO A 37 -2.15 -0.64 18.07
CA PRO A 37 -0.86 0.03 18.00
C PRO A 37 -0.62 0.64 16.61
N SER A 38 0.02 1.81 16.56
CA SER A 38 0.24 2.52 15.28
C SER A 38 1.14 1.76 14.30
N ASP A 39 1.97 0.84 14.78
CA ASP A 39 2.84 -0.02 13.99
C ASP A 39 2.12 -1.22 13.35
N GLU A 40 0.93 -1.58 13.83
CA GLU A 40 0.07 -2.60 13.21
C GLU A 40 -0.77 -2.04 12.05
N LEU A 41 -0.94 -0.73 12.00
CA LEU A 41 -1.73 -0.06 10.96
C LEU A 41 -1.02 -0.06 9.61
N PHE A 42 -1.81 -0.12 8.54
CA PHE A 42 -1.28 -0.11 7.18
C PHE A 42 -0.91 1.29 6.72
N PHE A 43 0.23 1.40 6.05
CA PHE A 43 0.70 2.59 5.34
C PHE A 43 1.10 2.22 3.92
N ALA A 44 1.00 3.20 3.02
CA ALA A 44 1.52 3.13 1.66
C ALA A 44 2.63 4.19 1.43
N GLY A 45 3.35 4.05 0.32
CA GLY A 45 4.45 4.93 -0.09
C GLY A 45 5.84 4.35 0.18
N GLY A 46 6.74 4.56 -0.78
CA GLY A 46 8.11 4.04 -0.77
C GLY A 46 8.35 2.96 -1.84
N GLY A 47 9.58 2.45 -1.92
CA GLY A 47 10.05 1.59 -3.01
C GLY A 47 9.24 0.29 -3.24
N GLY A 48 8.77 -0.33 -2.16
CA GLY A 48 7.97 -1.57 -2.20
C GLY A 48 6.45 -1.37 -2.16
N SER A 49 6.00 -0.14 -2.28
CA SER A 49 4.59 0.27 -2.23
C SER A 49 4.32 1.16 -3.45
N VAL A 50 4.00 2.43 -3.25
CA VAL A 50 3.81 3.42 -4.30
C VAL A 50 5.11 4.22 -4.44
N ARG A 51 5.86 3.92 -5.50
CA ARG A 51 7.10 4.66 -5.83
C ARG A 51 6.76 6.12 -6.17
N GLY A 52 7.71 7.03 -5.92
CA GLY A 52 7.51 8.48 -6.04
C GLY A 52 6.97 9.15 -4.77
N TYR A 53 6.44 8.38 -3.82
CA TYR A 53 6.07 8.86 -2.49
C TYR A 53 7.15 8.50 -1.45
N ALA A 54 7.31 9.35 -0.45
CA ALA A 54 8.15 9.06 0.70
C ALA A 54 7.63 7.81 1.45
N TYR A 55 8.53 7.15 2.18
CA TYR A 55 8.20 5.96 2.96
C TYR A 55 7.07 6.24 3.95
N ARG A 56 6.01 5.40 3.92
CA ARG A 56 4.82 5.52 4.80
C ARG A 56 4.14 6.89 4.78
N ASN A 57 4.18 7.59 3.65
CA ASN A 57 3.60 8.93 3.53
C ASN A 57 2.18 8.95 2.94
N ILE A 58 1.65 7.79 2.52
CA ILE A 58 0.25 7.65 2.11
C ILE A 58 -0.50 6.93 3.22
N GLY A 59 -1.54 7.59 3.74
CA GLY A 59 -2.36 7.09 4.83
C GLY A 59 -3.49 8.07 5.15
N VAL A 60 -3.99 8.03 6.38
CA VAL A 60 -5.03 8.95 6.86
C VAL A 60 -4.35 10.23 7.38
N ASN A 61 -4.79 11.38 6.89
CA ASN A 61 -4.31 12.66 7.39
C ASN A 61 -4.95 12.95 8.75
N ALA A 62 -4.12 13.15 9.75
CA ALA A 62 -4.52 13.50 11.10
C ALA A 62 -3.90 14.84 11.50
N ARG A 63 -4.54 15.51 12.47
CA ARG A 63 -4.05 16.77 13.03
C ARG A 63 -3.87 16.64 14.53
N ARG A 64 -2.72 17.05 15.04
CA ARG A 64 -2.38 17.00 16.47
C ARG A 64 -1.65 18.29 16.79
N ASN A 65 -2.14 19.04 17.78
CA ASN A 65 -1.54 20.30 18.23
C ASN A 65 -1.29 21.32 17.12
N GLY A 66 -2.11 21.32 16.06
CA GLY A 66 -1.98 22.24 14.93
C GLY A 66 -1.20 21.68 13.74
N ASP A 67 -0.42 20.62 13.91
CA ASP A 67 0.40 20.00 12.87
C ASP A 67 -0.33 18.87 12.14
N ASN A 68 -0.11 18.79 10.83
CA ASN A 68 -0.59 17.70 9.98
C ASN A 68 0.42 16.56 9.96
N TYR A 69 -0.06 15.33 10.17
CA TYR A 69 0.75 14.12 10.08
C TYR A 69 -0.08 12.99 9.47
N VAL A 70 0.61 11.97 8.97
CA VAL A 70 -0.02 10.80 8.35
C VAL A 70 -0.05 9.68 9.38
N ILE A 71 -1.21 9.06 9.58
CA ILE A 71 -1.39 7.84 10.37
C ILE A 71 -1.83 6.68 9.47
N GLY A 72 -1.64 5.45 9.95
CA GLY A 72 -2.01 4.26 9.21
C GLY A 72 -3.51 4.01 9.25
N GLY A 73 -3.97 3.14 8.35
CA GLY A 73 -5.37 2.70 8.26
C GLY A 73 -5.55 1.23 8.62
N ARG A 74 -6.80 0.84 8.91
CA ARG A 74 -7.19 -0.56 9.11
C ARG A 74 -7.25 -1.37 7.81
N SER A 75 -7.26 -0.70 6.67
CA SER A 75 -7.38 -1.31 5.34
C SER A 75 -6.34 -0.74 4.39
N LEU A 76 -5.90 -1.57 3.45
CA LEU A 76 -4.93 -1.21 2.42
C LEU A 76 -5.36 -1.77 1.07
N VAL A 77 -5.28 -0.95 0.04
CA VAL A 77 -5.36 -1.37 -1.37
C VAL A 77 -4.27 -0.63 -2.12
N GLU A 78 -3.31 -1.38 -2.67
CA GLU A 78 -2.25 -0.83 -3.52
C GLU A 78 -2.16 -1.64 -4.81
N GLY A 79 -1.84 -0.98 -5.91
CA GLY A 79 -1.54 -1.66 -7.16
C GLY A 79 -0.48 -0.94 -7.97
N SER A 80 0.17 -1.67 -8.87
CA SER A 80 1.05 -1.11 -9.89
C SER A 80 0.91 -1.88 -11.20
N VAL A 81 1.17 -1.17 -12.30
CA VAL A 81 1.23 -1.70 -13.66
C VAL A 81 2.44 -1.05 -14.30
N GLU A 82 3.33 -1.88 -14.84
CA GLU A 82 4.65 -1.50 -15.35
C GLU A 82 4.98 -2.26 -16.64
#